data_AF-A0A2P8W705-F1
#
_entry.id   AF-A0A2P8W705-F1
#
_cell.length_a   1.000
_cell.length_b   1.000
_cell.length_c   1.000
_cell.angle_alpha   90.00
_cell.angle_beta   90.00
_cell.angle_gamma   90.00
#
_symmetry.space_group_name_H-M   'P 1'
#
loop_
_entity.id
_entity.type
_entity.pdbx_description
1 polymer ?
#
loop_
_entity_poly.entity_id
_entity_poly.type
_entity_poly.pdbx_seq_one_letter_code
_entity_poly.pdbx_strand_id
1 'polypeptide(L)'
;MKLLRRILPLALAAIALTVATHTVAISPPPEGPVRAYPTEFPLSEPDYTSKRLRNFSPFESALASFSAARRSDLDALVLEATIPQLQQLMTSGDLTSEELVTYYLDRIQRYDVNQLNSVMELNPDALTIARNLDAERAEGNLWGPMHGIPVLVKDNITTGDQMHTTAGAYALKDWRGDRDAQLVKNLRNAGAVILGKANLSEWANYVDPAMPSGFSALGGQTRHPYGPFDPLGSSSGSAVSVAANFTAVSVGSETEGSIVRPAATNNIVGLKPTHGLVSGDYVIPLVDWMDVPGPMGRTVTDVATLLGALTHTDEGAEESPDPDVAELQSKDFTRFLDLDRARQRRVGVAVTSEATFAQLEALLANPPADLPANVRAALPNAIKLRRANNLAAKAAIAALTQQGITVVELDNDTVPPAPDA
;
A
#
# COMPACT_ATOMS: atom_id res chain seq x y z
N MET A 1 -38.52 27.75 19.59
CA MET A 1 -37.53 28.85 19.39
C MET A 1 -36.43 28.99 20.46
N LYS A 2 -36.48 28.31 21.63
CA LYS A 2 -35.36 28.29 22.61
C LYS A 2 -34.47 27.04 22.56
N LEU A 3 -34.85 26.01 21.79
CA LEU A 3 -34.06 24.79 21.59
C LEU A 3 -33.01 24.92 20.46
N LEU A 4 -33.27 25.75 19.45
CA LEU A 4 -32.33 26.00 18.33
C LEU A 4 -31.08 26.80 18.72
N ARG A 5 -31.09 27.55 19.84
CA ARG A 5 -29.94 28.35 20.29
C ARG A 5 -28.88 27.57 21.08
N ARG A 6 -29.17 26.31 21.45
CA ARG A 6 -28.22 25.44 22.17
C ARG A 6 -27.57 24.37 21.28
N ILE A 7 -28.13 24.09 20.11
CA ILE A 7 -27.64 23.03 19.21
C ILE A 7 -26.59 23.58 18.23
N LEU A 8 -26.66 24.87 17.88
CA LEU A 8 -25.72 25.50 16.95
C LEU A 8 -24.26 25.56 17.45
N PRO A 9 -23.96 25.85 18.74
CA PRO A 9 -22.59 25.83 19.25
C PRO A 9 -22.03 24.40 19.37
N LEU A 10 -22.89 23.40 19.62
CA LEU A 10 -22.52 21.98 19.68
C LEU A 10 -22.29 21.39 18.29
N ALA A 11 -23.03 21.84 17.28
CA ALA A 11 -22.81 21.46 15.88
C ALA A 11 -21.55 22.12 15.30
N LEU A 12 -21.24 23.37 15.67
CA LEU A 12 -19.98 24.03 15.29
C LEU A 12 -18.78 23.46 16.04
N ALA A 13 -18.94 23.09 17.32
CA ALA A 13 -17.92 22.34 18.05
C ALA A 13 -17.72 20.96 17.46
N ALA A 14 -18.79 20.25 17.05
CA ALA A 14 -18.69 18.96 16.37
C ALA A 14 -18.03 19.09 14.99
N ILE A 15 -18.34 20.11 14.18
CA ILE A 15 -17.67 20.34 12.87
C ILE A 15 -16.22 20.78 13.04
N ALA A 16 -15.90 21.61 14.04
CA ALA A 16 -14.52 21.94 14.39
C ALA A 16 -13.76 20.71 14.92
N LEU A 17 -14.46 19.81 15.64
CA LEU A 17 -13.94 18.53 16.09
C LEU A 17 -13.78 17.57 14.90
N THR A 18 -14.68 17.47 13.93
CA THR A 18 -14.53 16.61 12.74
C THR A 18 -13.42 17.08 11.81
N VAL A 19 -13.17 18.39 11.73
CA VAL A 19 -12.00 18.96 11.07
C VAL A 19 -10.71 18.70 11.88
N ALA A 20 -10.82 18.58 13.21
CA ALA A 20 -9.72 18.29 14.13
C ALA A 20 -9.53 16.80 14.49
N THR A 21 -10.44 15.90 14.11
CA THR A 21 -10.41 14.45 14.42
C THR A 21 -10.20 13.59 13.18
N HIS A 22 -10.30 14.17 11.98
CA HIS A 22 -9.68 13.60 10.77
C HIS A 22 -8.25 14.11 10.57
N THR A 23 -7.78 14.95 11.49
CA THR A 23 -6.39 14.95 11.90
C THR A 23 -6.34 14.03 13.11
N VAL A 24 -5.61 12.92 13.03
CA VAL A 24 -5.22 12.13 14.20
C VAL A 24 -4.85 13.08 15.32
N ALA A 25 -5.27 12.79 16.55
CA ALA A 25 -4.80 13.48 17.76
C ALA A 25 -3.30 13.21 17.95
N ILE A 26 -2.48 13.74 17.05
CA ILE A 26 -1.09 14.03 17.27
C ILE A 26 -1.14 15.15 18.30
N SER A 27 -0.50 14.94 19.45
CA SER A 27 -0.25 16.00 20.44
C SER A 27 0.08 17.30 19.70
N PRO A 28 -0.43 18.47 20.15
CA PRO A 28 -0.13 19.73 19.48
C PRO A 28 1.39 19.79 19.28
N PRO A 29 1.87 20.00 18.03
CA PRO A 29 3.29 20.07 17.78
C PRO A 29 3.88 21.11 18.75
N PRO A 30 5.06 20.84 19.33
CA PRO A 30 5.70 21.78 20.24
C PRO A 30 5.69 23.17 19.58
N GLU A 31 5.36 24.20 20.36
CA GLU A 31 5.24 25.59 19.90
C GLU A 31 6.48 25.99 19.10
N GLY A 32 6.36 25.88 17.79
CA GLY A 32 7.44 26.02 16.83
C GLY A 32 6.81 26.14 15.45
N PRO A 33 7.50 26.77 14.47
CA PRO A 33 6.96 26.94 13.14
C PRO A 33 6.65 25.55 12.55
N VAL A 34 5.37 25.24 12.34
CA VAL A 34 4.94 24.07 11.57
C VAL A 34 5.56 24.22 10.18
N ARG A 35 6.60 23.43 9.89
CA ARG A 35 7.23 23.41 8.58
C ARG A 35 6.15 22.99 7.59
N ALA A 36 5.87 23.84 6.61
CA ALA A 36 4.83 23.56 5.62
C ALA A 36 5.10 22.22 4.93
N TYR A 37 4.06 21.40 4.76
CA TYR A 37 4.18 20.15 4.01
C TYR A 37 4.71 20.48 2.60
N PRO A 38 5.74 19.76 2.12
CA PRO A 38 6.38 20.07 0.86
C PRO A 38 5.39 20.06 -0.31
N THR A 39 5.47 21.08 -1.16
CA THR A 39 4.59 21.23 -2.34
C THR A 39 5.25 20.83 -3.65
N GLU A 40 6.55 20.57 -3.63
CA GLU A 40 7.34 20.15 -4.79
C GLU A 40 7.94 18.76 -4.54
N PHE A 41 7.62 17.82 -5.42
CA PHE A 41 8.14 16.45 -5.40
C PHE A 41 8.92 16.15 -6.69
N PRO A 42 9.88 15.21 -6.67
CA PRO A 42 10.42 14.54 -5.49
C PRO A 42 11.27 15.49 -4.67
N LEU A 43 11.30 15.28 -3.36
CA LEU A 43 12.18 16.08 -2.51
C LEU A 43 13.63 15.66 -2.69
N SER A 44 14.51 16.64 -2.55
CA SER A 44 15.93 16.35 -2.46
C SER A 44 16.19 15.55 -1.19
N GLU A 45 16.91 14.44 -1.35
CA GLU A 45 17.44 13.70 -0.21
C GLU A 45 18.40 14.62 0.57
N PRO A 46 18.40 14.58 1.92
CA PRO A 46 19.44 15.27 2.68
C PRO A 46 20.83 14.73 2.30
N ASP A 47 21.89 15.45 2.67
CA ASP A 47 23.24 14.88 2.58
C ASP A 47 23.42 13.87 3.73
N TYR A 48 23.40 12.58 3.42
CA TYR A 48 23.54 11.51 4.40
C TYR A 48 24.16 10.24 3.78
N THR A 49 24.81 9.44 4.61
CA THR A 49 25.61 8.28 4.17
C THR A 49 25.04 6.93 4.55
N SER A 50 23.85 6.89 5.16
CA SER A 50 23.22 5.64 5.61
C SER A 50 22.46 4.87 4.53
N LYS A 51 22.30 5.44 3.33
CA LYS A 51 21.53 4.81 2.26
C LYS A 51 22.15 3.47 1.88
N ARG A 52 21.35 2.41 1.99
CA ARG A 52 21.75 1.05 1.61
C ARG A 52 21.84 0.95 0.09
N LEU A 53 22.97 0.45 -0.39
CA LEU A 53 23.13 0.11 -1.80
C LEU A 53 22.52 -1.28 -2.06
N ARG A 54 21.75 -1.38 -3.14
CA ARG A 54 21.21 -2.67 -3.61
C ARG A 54 22.37 -3.51 -4.14
N ASN A 55 22.49 -4.75 -3.65
CA ASN A 55 23.52 -5.69 -4.07
C ASN A 55 23.01 -6.53 -5.24
N PHE A 56 23.60 -6.33 -6.43
CA PHE A 56 23.27 -7.11 -7.63
C PHE A 56 24.24 -8.25 -7.92
N SER A 57 25.32 -8.40 -7.15
CA SER A 57 26.34 -9.42 -7.41
C SER A 57 25.82 -10.85 -7.47
N PRO A 58 24.80 -11.27 -6.69
CA PRO A 58 24.18 -12.60 -6.84
C PRO A 58 23.52 -12.83 -8.21
N PHE A 59 23.22 -11.78 -8.97
CA PHE A 59 22.47 -11.83 -10.22
C PHE A 59 23.30 -11.46 -11.46
N GLU A 60 24.59 -11.14 -11.30
CA GLU A 60 25.46 -10.66 -12.37
C GLU A 60 25.47 -11.58 -13.60
N SER A 61 25.55 -12.89 -13.38
CA SER A 61 25.55 -13.89 -14.47
C SER A 61 24.23 -13.88 -15.24
N ALA A 62 23.09 -13.90 -14.53
CA ALA A 62 21.77 -13.90 -15.16
C ALA A 62 21.53 -12.59 -15.94
N LEU A 63 21.82 -11.44 -15.32
CA LEU A 63 21.68 -10.12 -15.94
C LEU A 63 22.61 -9.94 -17.16
N ALA A 64 23.84 -10.46 -17.11
CA ALA A 64 24.75 -10.41 -18.23
C ALA A 64 24.29 -11.30 -19.40
N SER A 65 23.65 -12.43 -19.12
CA SER A 65 23.08 -13.32 -20.14
C SER A 65 21.74 -12.83 -20.68
N PHE A 66 21.09 -11.88 -20.01
CA PHE A 66 19.78 -11.34 -20.38
C PHE A 66 19.88 -10.37 -21.56
N SER A 67 19.80 -10.92 -22.78
CA SER A 67 19.96 -10.16 -24.01
C SER A 67 18.89 -9.07 -24.20
N ALA A 68 19.24 -7.99 -24.90
CA ALA A 68 18.30 -6.92 -25.25
C ALA A 68 17.12 -7.43 -26.10
N ALA A 69 17.33 -8.45 -26.94
CA ALA A 69 16.26 -9.08 -27.72
C ALA A 69 15.27 -9.80 -26.80
N ARG A 70 15.75 -10.68 -25.91
CA ARG A 70 14.88 -11.38 -24.95
C ARG A 70 14.17 -10.42 -24.01
N ARG A 71 14.85 -9.33 -23.58
CA ARG A 71 14.22 -8.25 -22.82
C ARG A 71 13.04 -7.64 -23.58
N SER A 72 13.21 -7.31 -24.86
CA SER A 72 12.14 -6.75 -25.70
C SER A 72 10.98 -7.74 -25.88
N ASP A 73 11.28 -9.03 -26.03
CA ASP A 73 10.25 -10.07 -26.13
C ASP A 73 9.45 -10.17 -24.82
N LEU A 74 10.14 -10.15 -23.67
CA LEU A 74 9.50 -10.19 -22.36
C LEU A 74 8.75 -8.88 -22.03
N ASP A 75 9.21 -7.71 -22.49
CA ASP A 75 8.43 -6.48 -22.34
C ASP A 75 7.04 -6.63 -23.00
N ALA A 76 6.93 -7.34 -24.13
CA ALA A 76 5.65 -7.59 -24.80
C ALA A 76 4.76 -8.63 -24.10
N LEU A 77 5.33 -9.50 -23.27
CA LEU A 77 4.62 -10.60 -22.62
C LEU A 77 4.30 -10.34 -21.13
N VAL A 78 5.18 -9.63 -20.43
CA VAL A 78 5.18 -9.50 -18.96
C VAL A 78 4.70 -8.14 -18.49
N LEU A 79 4.91 -7.06 -19.25
CA LEU A 79 4.41 -5.74 -18.87
C LEU A 79 2.89 -5.77 -18.71
N GLU A 80 2.42 -5.30 -17.56
CA GLU A 80 1.00 -5.27 -17.20
C GLU A 80 0.33 -6.65 -17.15
N ALA A 81 1.10 -7.75 -17.26
CA ALA A 81 0.56 -9.08 -17.15
C ALA A 81 0.07 -9.35 -15.72
N THR A 82 -1.10 -9.99 -15.66
CA THR A 82 -1.72 -10.49 -14.42
C THR A 82 -1.09 -11.83 -14.02
N ILE A 83 -1.24 -12.22 -12.75
CA ILE A 83 -0.76 -13.51 -12.24
C ILE A 83 -1.30 -14.69 -13.08
N PRO A 84 -2.59 -14.76 -13.46
CA PRO A 84 -3.08 -15.83 -14.34
C PRO A 84 -2.37 -15.86 -15.71
N GLN A 85 -2.07 -14.71 -16.30
CA GLN A 85 -1.34 -14.64 -17.58
C GLN A 85 0.12 -15.09 -17.41
N LEU A 86 0.78 -14.68 -16.32
CA LEU A 86 2.14 -15.14 -16.00
C LEU A 86 2.19 -16.66 -15.75
N GLN A 87 1.20 -17.20 -15.04
CA GLN A 87 1.07 -18.65 -14.86
C GLN A 87 0.84 -19.38 -16.18
N GLN A 88 0.04 -18.80 -17.09
CA GLN A 88 -0.18 -19.37 -18.41
C GLN A 88 1.11 -19.41 -19.24
N LEU A 89 1.88 -18.32 -19.25
CA LEU A 89 3.18 -18.26 -19.94
C LEU A 89 4.18 -19.26 -19.35
N MET A 90 4.20 -19.42 -18.03
CA MET A 90 5.04 -20.43 -17.37
C MET A 90 4.58 -21.88 -17.65
N THR A 91 3.28 -22.08 -17.88
CA THR A 91 2.72 -23.39 -18.21
C THR A 91 2.97 -23.76 -19.67
N SER A 92 2.95 -22.79 -20.59
CA SER A 92 3.26 -23.02 -22.01
C SER A 92 4.76 -23.17 -22.28
N GLY A 93 5.61 -22.77 -21.33
CA GLY A 93 7.07 -22.76 -21.49
C GLY A 93 7.60 -21.51 -22.21
N ASP A 94 6.76 -20.49 -22.44
CA ASP A 94 7.15 -19.20 -23.02
C ASP A 94 7.91 -18.31 -22.02
N LEU A 95 7.82 -18.65 -20.74
CA LEU A 95 8.43 -17.97 -19.61
C LEU A 95 8.82 -19.00 -18.54
N THR A 96 9.88 -18.73 -17.78
CA THR A 96 10.21 -19.45 -16.54
C THR A 96 10.16 -18.49 -15.35
N SER A 97 10.06 -19.00 -14.12
CA SER A 97 10.16 -18.19 -12.91
C SER A 97 11.52 -17.49 -12.83
N GLU A 98 12.61 -18.19 -13.17
CA GLU A 98 13.95 -17.59 -13.22
C GLU A 98 14.03 -16.43 -14.22
N GLU A 99 13.45 -16.57 -15.42
CA GLU A 99 13.39 -15.49 -16.41
C GLU A 99 12.52 -14.33 -15.93
N LEU A 100 11.40 -14.60 -15.26
CA LEU A 100 10.52 -13.57 -14.70
C LEU A 100 11.22 -12.77 -13.59
N VAL A 101 11.94 -13.45 -12.69
CA VAL A 101 12.78 -12.80 -11.66
C VAL A 101 13.89 -11.97 -12.32
N THR A 102 14.59 -12.55 -13.30
CA THR A 102 15.67 -11.84 -14.03
C THR A 102 15.14 -10.59 -14.73
N TYR A 103 13.96 -10.68 -15.34
CA TYR A 103 13.29 -9.55 -15.98
C TYR A 103 12.98 -8.42 -14.99
N TYR A 104 12.43 -8.74 -13.82
CA TYR A 104 12.18 -7.71 -12.80
C TYR A 104 13.47 -7.12 -12.22
N LEU A 105 14.50 -7.93 -11.97
CA LEU A 105 15.82 -7.47 -11.52
C LEU A 105 16.46 -6.50 -12.53
N ASP A 106 16.36 -6.81 -13.83
CA ASP A 106 16.82 -5.93 -14.92
C ASP A 106 16.10 -4.58 -14.91
N ARG A 107 14.77 -4.59 -14.72
CA ARG A 107 13.98 -3.35 -14.62
C ARG A 107 14.33 -2.53 -13.37
N ILE A 108 14.50 -3.19 -12.23
CA ILE A 108 14.92 -2.56 -10.98
C ILE A 108 16.29 -1.88 -11.17
N GLN A 109 17.25 -2.57 -11.80
CA GLN A 109 18.56 -1.99 -12.09
C GLN A 109 18.48 -0.73 -12.97
N ARG A 110 17.61 -0.75 -13.99
CA ARG A 110 17.52 0.35 -14.98
C ARG A 110 16.68 1.54 -14.55
N TYR A 111 15.63 1.31 -13.75
CA TYR A 111 14.58 2.31 -13.51
C TYR A 111 14.33 2.62 -12.03
N ASP A 112 14.81 1.78 -11.11
CA ASP A 112 14.63 2.01 -9.67
C ASP A 112 15.89 2.60 -9.02
N VAL A 113 17.07 2.09 -9.38
CA VAL A 113 18.36 2.52 -8.80
C VAL A 113 18.61 3.99 -9.10
N ASN A 114 18.74 4.78 -8.03
CA ASN A 114 18.92 6.24 -8.05
C ASN A 114 17.83 7.01 -8.79
N GLN A 115 16.68 6.38 -9.01
CA GLN A 115 15.53 6.94 -9.70
C GLN A 115 14.30 6.78 -8.79
N LEU A 116 13.46 5.76 -9.00
CA LEU A 116 12.25 5.57 -8.21
C LEU A 116 12.51 5.15 -6.77
N ASN A 117 13.65 4.53 -6.46
CA ASN A 117 14.08 4.12 -5.10
C ASN A 117 12.97 3.43 -4.29
N SER A 118 12.20 2.56 -4.95
CA SER A 118 11.09 1.82 -4.38
C SER A 118 11.51 0.47 -3.81
N VAL A 119 12.62 -0.11 -4.28
CA VAL A 119 13.19 -1.36 -3.76
C VAL A 119 14.37 -1.04 -2.86
N MET A 120 14.33 -1.50 -1.61
CA MET A 120 15.34 -1.20 -0.59
C MET A 120 16.41 -2.28 -0.51
N GLU A 121 16.03 -3.55 -0.61
CA GLU A 121 16.94 -4.69 -0.55
C GLU A 121 16.43 -5.81 -1.47
N LEU A 122 17.35 -6.57 -2.06
CA LEU A 122 17.02 -7.71 -2.93
C LEU A 122 17.35 -9.01 -2.19
N ASN A 123 16.53 -10.04 -2.38
CA ASN A 123 16.80 -11.36 -1.83
C ASN A 123 17.94 -12.02 -2.63
N PRO A 124 19.13 -12.25 -2.04
CA PRO A 124 20.26 -12.83 -2.78
C PRO A 124 19.96 -14.23 -3.33
N ASP A 125 19.00 -14.94 -2.76
CA ASP A 125 18.63 -16.30 -3.15
C ASP A 125 17.48 -16.35 -4.18
N ALA A 126 16.93 -15.20 -4.61
CA ALA A 126 15.73 -15.14 -5.46
C ALA A 126 15.82 -15.99 -6.74
N LEU A 127 16.95 -15.96 -7.46
CA LEU A 127 17.14 -16.78 -8.67
C LEU A 127 17.24 -18.28 -8.36
N THR A 128 17.86 -18.64 -7.24
CA THR A 128 17.98 -20.05 -6.83
C THR A 128 16.61 -20.60 -6.44
N ILE A 129 15.81 -19.83 -5.70
CA ILE A 129 14.44 -20.19 -5.35
C ILE A 129 13.59 -20.34 -6.62
N ALA A 130 13.67 -19.39 -7.54
CA ALA A 130 12.94 -19.43 -8.80
C ALA A 130 13.29 -20.66 -9.64
N ARG A 131 14.59 -20.99 -9.78
CA ARG A 131 15.06 -22.21 -10.48
C ARG A 131 14.52 -23.49 -9.85
N ASN A 132 14.46 -23.57 -8.53
CA ASN A 132 13.91 -24.75 -7.86
C ASN A 132 12.41 -24.89 -8.13
N LEU A 133 11.66 -23.77 -8.11
CA LEU A 133 10.23 -23.77 -8.46
C LEU A 133 9.99 -24.13 -9.93
N ASP A 134 10.88 -23.75 -10.84
CA ASP A 134 10.83 -24.19 -12.23
C ASP A 134 11.06 -25.70 -12.38
N ALA A 135 11.99 -26.26 -11.60
CA ALA A 135 12.22 -27.72 -11.56
C ALA A 135 11.00 -28.46 -11.01
N GLU A 136 10.41 -27.99 -9.91
CA GLU A 136 9.18 -28.56 -9.35
C GLU A 136 8.01 -28.50 -10.35
N ARG A 137 7.87 -27.37 -11.07
CA ARG A 137 6.88 -27.23 -12.16
C ARG A 137 7.09 -28.27 -13.25
N ALA A 138 8.33 -28.52 -13.66
CA ALA A 138 8.66 -29.53 -14.67
C ALA A 138 8.32 -30.97 -14.20
N GLU A 139 8.36 -31.22 -12.90
CA GLU A 139 7.94 -32.48 -12.27
C GLU A 139 6.42 -32.57 -12.03
N GLY A 140 5.66 -31.49 -12.29
CA GLY A 140 4.22 -31.41 -12.04
C GLY A 140 3.84 -31.08 -10.60
N ASN A 141 4.82 -30.69 -9.77
CA ASN A 141 4.63 -30.30 -8.38
C ASN A 141 4.36 -28.79 -8.30
N LEU A 142 3.09 -28.40 -8.17
CA LEU A 142 2.66 -27.00 -8.10
C LEU A 142 2.06 -26.64 -6.74
N TRP A 143 2.46 -25.51 -6.17
CA TRP A 143 1.97 -24.97 -4.89
C TRP A 143 0.72 -24.07 -5.03
N GLY A 144 0.23 -23.87 -6.26
CA GLY A 144 -0.97 -23.08 -6.56
C GLY A 144 -0.69 -21.83 -7.40
N PRO A 145 -1.61 -20.84 -7.39
CA PRO A 145 -1.54 -19.67 -8.28
C PRO A 145 -0.30 -18.78 -8.11
N MET A 146 0.36 -18.84 -6.95
CA MET A 146 1.56 -18.05 -6.66
C MET A 146 2.86 -18.77 -7.02
N HIS A 147 2.81 -20.01 -7.52
CA HIS A 147 3.99 -20.81 -7.85
C HIS A 147 4.92 -20.10 -8.85
N GLY A 148 6.11 -19.71 -8.42
CA GLY A 148 7.10 -19.00 -9.23
C GLY A 148 6.83 -17.49 -9.40
N ILE A 149 5.84 -16.91 -8.71
CA ILE A 149 5.49 -15.49 -8.84
C ILE A 149 6.36 -14.63 -7.91
N PRO A 150 7.07 -13.60 -8.43
CA PRO A 150 7.85 -12.69 -7.61
C PRO A 150 7.00 -11.70 -6.81
N VAL A 151 7.33 -11.53 -5.53
CA VAL A 151 6.64 -10.65 -4.58
C VAL A 151 7.66 -9.80 -3.83
N LEU A 152 7.40 -8.49 -3.72
CA LEU A 152 8.11 -7.62 -2.78
C LEU A 152 7.30 -7.49 -1.49
N VAL A 153 7.96 -7.55 -0.34
CA VAL A 153 7.33 -7.27 0.96
C VAL A 153 7.87 -5.96 1.51
N LYS A 154 7.02 -5.13 2.12
CA LYS A 154 7.47 -3.89 2.79
C LYS A 154 8.53 -4.21 3.84
N ASP A 155 9.54 -3.35 4.00
CA ASP A 155 10.69 -3.60 4.87
C ASP A 155 10.38 -3.69 6.39
N ASN A 156 9.15 -3.41 6.84
CA ASN A 156 8.73 -3.73 8.20
C ASN A 156 8.23 -5.17 8.37
N ILE A 157 8.19 -5.98 7.31
CA ILE A 157 7.76 -7.38 7.33
C ILE A 157 8.99 -8.28 7.42
N THR A 158 9.12 -9.03 8.52
CA THR A 158 10.28 -9.88 8.77
C THR A 158 10.36 -11.07 7.81
N THR A 159 11.56 -11.33 7.29
CA THR A 159 11.91 -12.59 6.62
C THR A 159 13.00 -13.27 7.44
N GLY A 160 12.99 -14.60 7.50
CA GLY A 160 13.98 -15.43 8.19
C GLY A 160 15.17 -15.82 7.30
N ASP A 161 15.38 -15.11 6.20
CA ASP A 161 16.48 -15.31 5.27
C ASP A 161 17.55 -14.22 5.41
N GLN A 162 18.36 -14.01 4.37
CA GLN A 162 19.52 -13.11 4.44
C GLN A 162 19.18 -11.61 4.39
N MET A 163 17.90 -11.26 4.19
CA MET A 163 17.47 -9.87 4.14
C MET A 163 17.28 -9.30 5.54
N HIS A 164 17.35 -7.98 5.62
CA HIS A 164 17.12 -7.23 6.84
C HIS A 164 15.65 -6.84 6.93
N THR A 165 15.24 -6.36 8.10
CA THR A 165 13.89 -5.83 8.30
C THR A 165 14.01 -4.65 9.24
N THR A 166 13.97 -3.46 8.68
CA THR A 166 14.52 -2.28 9.35
C THR A 166 13.49 -1.21 9.64
N ALA A 167 12.27 -1.36 9.10
CA ALA A 167 11.28 -0.27 9.02
C ALA A 167 11.89 1.03 8.44
N GLY A 168 12.89 0.89 7.55
CA GLY A 168 13.66 2.00 6.98
C GLY A 168 14.63 2.69 7.95
N ALA A 169 14.69 2.25 9.20
CA ALA A 169 15.35 2.95 10.29
C ALA A 169 16.82 2.56 10.43
N TYR A 170 17.69 3.57 10.58
CA TYR A 170 19.13 3.35 10.78
C TYR A 170 19.44 2.50 12.01
N ALA A 171 18.63 2.60 13.06
CA ALA A 171 18.78 1.83 14.29
C ALA A 171 18.70 0.31 14.09
N LEU A 172 18.00 -0.14 13.05
CA LEU A 172 17.80 -1.55 12.73
C LEU A 172 18.60 -1.99 11.49
N LYS A 173 19.57 -1.18 11.03
CA LYS A 173 20.28 -1.45 9.76
C LYS A 173 20.90 -2.84 9.67
N ASP A 174 21.36 -3.42 10.77
CA ASP A 174 22.01 -4.74 10.75
C ASP A 174 21.08 -5.84 11.32
N TRP A 175 19.81 -5.51 11.60
CA TRP A 175 18.86 -6.49 12.14
C TRP A 175 18.29 -7.39 11.04
N ARG A 176 18.30 -8.69 11.32
CA ARG A 176 17.69 -9.74 10.51
C ARG A 176 16.81 -10.58 11.42
N GLY A 177 15.68 -11.05 10.90
CA GLY A 177 14.82 -11.98 11.62
C GLY A 177 15.48 -13.33 11.81
N ASP A 178 15.13 -14.01 12.89
CA ASP A 178 15.46 -15.43 13.11
C ASP A 178 14.44 -16.39 12.47
N ARG A 179 13.29 -15.86 12.03
CA ARG A 179 12.26 -16.59 11.29
C ARG A 179 11.46 -15.67 10.36
N ASP A 180 10.72 -16.27 9.44
CA ASP A 180 9.74 -15.55 8.63
C ASP A 180 8.57 -15.04 9.50
N ALA A 181 8.04 -13.87 9.14
CA ALA A 181 6.69 -13.49 9.52
C ALA A 181 5.68 -14.54 9.01
N GLN A 182 4.57 -14.76 9.72
CA GLN A 182 3.60 -15.78 9.33
C GLN A 182 3.10 -15.58 7.89
N LEU A 183 2.87 -14.34 7.46
CA LEU A 183 2.47 -14.03 6.09
C LEU A 183 3.55 -14.39 5.05
N VAL A 184 4.84 -14.29 5.40
CA VAL A 184 5.95 -14.63 4.51
C VAL A 184 6.07 -16.14 4.40
N LYS A 185 5.90 -16.87 5.51
CA LYS A 185 5.81 -18.33 5.50
C LYS A 185 4.68 -18.80 4.56
N ASN A 186 3.50 -18.19 4.68
CA ASN A 186 2.35 -18.51 3.81
C ASN A 186 2.67 -18.24 2.33
N LEU A 187 3.34 -17.13 2.00
CA LEU A 187 3.78 -16.84 0.63
C LEU A 187 4.73 -17.91 0.09
N ARG A 188 5.71 -18.35 0.89
CA ARG A 188 6.63 -19.42 0.47
C ARG A 188 5.91 -20.75 0.25
N ASN A 189 4.98 -21.10 1.13
CA ASN A 189 4.15 -22.31 0.99
C ASN A 189 3.21 -22.25 -0.21
N ALA A 190 2.85 -21.06 -0.68
CA ALA A 190 2.12 -20.86 -1.94
C ALA A 190 3.05 -20.89 -3.18
N GLY A 191 4.35 -21.12 -2.99
CA GLY A 191 5.37 -21.14 -4.03
C GLY A 191 5.78 -19.76 -4.55
N ALA A 192 5.55 -18.69 -3.79
CA ALA A 192 5.97 -17.35 -4.20
C ALA A 192 7.49 -17.14 -4.03
N VAL A 193 8.08 -16.34 -4.92
CA VAL A 193 9.48 -15.91 -4.79
C VAL A 193 9.52 -14.56 -4.09
N ILE A 194 10.00 -14.50 -2.85
CA ILE A 194 10.24 -13.22 -2.18
C ILE A 194 11.43 -12.54 -2.87
N LEU A 195 11.14 -11.56 -3.72
CA LEU A 195 12.13 -10.85 -4.55
C LEU A 195 13.01 -9.92 -3.72
N GLY A 196 12.48 -9.37 -2.63
CA GLY A 196 13.17 -8.34 -1.86
C GLY A 196 12.27 -7.59 -0.90
N LYS A 197 12.85 -6.52 -0.32
CA LYS A 197 12.19 -5.56 0.57
C LYS A 197 11.86 -4.28 -0.18
N ALA A 198 10.61 -3.83 -0.09
CA ALA A 198 10.18 -2.54 -0.60
C ALA A 198 10.46 -1.42 0.40
N ASN A 199 10.86 -0.24 -0.08
CA ASN A 199 11.08 0.95 0.73
C ASN A 199 9.75 1.45 1.35
N LEU A 200 9.84 2.29 2.37
CA LEU A 200 8.70 2.86 3.09
C LEU A 200 9.01 4.27 3.61
N SER A 201 7.98 4.97 4.09
CA SER A 201 8.18 6.03 5.07
C SER A 201 8.73 5.41 6.37
N GLU A 202 9.86 5.92 6.87
CA GLU A 202 10.53 5.39 8.08
C GLU A 202 9.58 5.21 9.27
N TRP A 203 9.75 4.12 10.02
CA TRP A 203 8.87 3.72 11.13
C TRP A 203 7.38 3.79 10.78
N ALA A 204 7.04 3.35 9.57
CA ALA A 204 5.68 3.39 9.05
C ALA A 204 5.05 4.80 9.07
N ASN A 205 5.85 5.85 8.84
CA ASN A 205 5.46 7.27 8.86
C ASN A 205 5.23 7.86 10.25
N TYR A 206 5.92 7.36 11.27
CA TYR A 206 5.78 7.82 12.65
C TYR A 206 7.11 8.30 13.27
N VAL A 207 7.79 9.21 12.56
CA VAL A 207 9.06 9.82 13.00
C VAL A 207 8.90 11.31 13.26
N ASP A 208 8.54 12.06 12.23
CA ASP A 208 8.40 13.52 12.29
C ASP A 208 7.27 13.95 11.33
N PRO A 209 6.35 14.85 11.73
CA PRO A 209 5.27 15.33 10.86
C PRO A 209 5.74 16.01 9.56
N ALA A 210 6.97 16.52 9.52
CA ALA A 210 7.58 17.14 8.35
C ALA A 210 8.42 16.15 7.52
N MET A 211 8.56 14.89 7.96
CA MET A 211 9.20 13.86 7.15
C MET A 211 8.34 13.61 5.91
N PRO A 212 8.93 13.66 4.70
CA PRO A 212 8.17 13.40 3.51
C PRO A 212 7.80 11.92 3.39
N SER A 213 6.62 11.67 2.81
CA SER A 213 6.17 10.32 2.52
C SER A 213 7.16 9.61 1.59
N GLY A 214 7.43 8.34 1.90
CA GLY A 214 8.31 7.46 1.16
C GLY A 214 9.81 7.71 1.33
N PHE A 215 10.21 8.58 2.26
CA PHE A 215 11.60 8.70 2.71
C PHE A 215 11.91 7.76 3.87
N SER A 216 13.09 7.13 3.81
CA SER A 216 13.71 6.49 4.96
C SER A 216 15.21 6.68 4.97
N ALA A 217 15.82 6.65 6.16
CA ALA A 217 17.27 6.76 6.32
C ALA A 217 18.06 5.65 5.59
N LEU A 218 17.48 4.47 5.39
CA LEU A 218 18.15 3.36 4.71
C LEU A 218 17.77 3.23 3.22
N GLY A 219 16.54 3.53 2.82
CA GLY A 219 16.10 3.43 1.43
C GLY A 219 16.18 4.72 0.61
N GLY A 220 16.23 5.87 1.29
CA GLY A 220 16.10 7.19 0.69
C GLY A 220 14.70 7.52 0.25
N GLN A 221 14.57 8.54 -0.61
CA GLN A 221 13.29 9.06 -1.07
C GLN A 221 12.77 8.21 -2.24
N THR A 222 11.70 7.45 -1.97
CA THR A 222 10.86 6.83 -3.00
C THR A 222 10.25 7.94 -3.88
N ARG A 223 10.19 7.75 -5.20
CA ARG A 223 9.64 8.74 -6.13
C ARG A 223 8.45 8.16 -6.89
N HIS A 224 7.49 9.02 -7.23
CA HIS A 224 6.28 8.63 -7.91
C HIS A 224 6.54 8.32 -9.41
N PRO A 225 6.08 7.18 -9.95
CA PRO A 225 6.40 6.77 -11.32
C PRO A 225 5.70 7.62 -12.40
N TYR A 226 4.58 8.25 -12.05
CA TYR A 226 3.81 9.09 -12.98
C TYR A 226 4.22 10.58 -13.02
N GLY A 227 5.25 11.00 -12.27
CA GLY A 227 5.73 12.38 -12.32
C GLY A 227 6.10 12.98 -10.96
N PRO A 228 6.16 14.32 -10.85
CA PRO A 228 6.58 15.05 -9.65
C PRO A 228 5.46 15.10 -8.59
N PHE A 229 4.97 13.93 -8.16
CA PHE A 229 3.91 13.79 -7.16
C PHE A 229 4.43 13.12 -5.89
N ASP A 230 3.69 13.30 -4.78
CA ASP A 230 3.94 12.57 -3.55
C ASP A 230 3.58 11.08 -3.76
N PRO A 231 4.50 10.11 -3.56
CA PRO A 231 4.16 8.68 -3.61
C PRO A 231 3.19 8.24 -2.49
N LEU A 232 2.97 9.10 -1.49
CA LEU A 232 2.30 8.81 -0.23
C LEU A 232 2.95 7.61 0.47
N GLY A 233 2.34 7.15 1.55
CA GLY A 233 2.95 6.11 2.37
C GLY A 233 2.04 5.66 3.50
N SER A 234 2.53 4.82 4.40
CA SER A 234 3.95 4.42 4.49
C SER A 234 4.39 3.32 3.52
N SER A 235 3.49 2.57 2.87
CA SER A 235 3.88 1.50 1.91
C SER A 235 4.24 2.05 0.52
N SER A 236 5.06 3.11 0.47
CA SER A 236 5.45 3.84 -0.74
C SER A 236 6.16 2.94 -1.76
N GLY A 237 7.19 2.19 -1.33
CA GLY A 237 7.96 1.32 -2.20
C GLY A 237 7.12 0.16 -2.72
N SER A 238 6.25 -0.42 -1.89
CA SER A 238 5.32 -1.47 -2.29
C SER A 238 4.40 -0.99 -3.43
N ALA A 239 3.87 0.24 -3.33
CA ALA A 239 3.02 0.80 -4.38
C ALA A 239 3.78 1.15 -5.66
N VAL A 240 4.90 1.87 -5.53
CA VAL A 240 5.70 2.32 -6.67
C VAL A 240 6.29 1.15 -7.44
N SER A 241 6.77 0.11 -6.75
CA SER A 241 7.34 -1.08 -7.40
C SER A 241 6.30 -1.86 -8.21
N VAL A 242 5.06 -1.94 -7.74
CA VAL A 242 3.95 -2.56 -8.50
C VAL A 242 3.59 -1.70 -9.70
N ALA A 243 3.44 -0.39 -9.52
CA ALA A 243 3.09 0.56 -10.57
C ALA A 243 4.16 0.63 -11.68
N ALA A 244 5.44 0.51 -11.33
CA ALA A 244 6.55 0.54 -12.27
C ALA A 244 6.91 -0.84 -12.88
N ASN A 245 6.14 -1.89 -12.57
CA ASN A 245 6.41 -3.28 -12.97
C ASN A 245 7.82 -3.75 -12.53
N PHE A 246 8.17 -3.55 -11.27
CA PHE A 246 9.37 -4.11 -10.64
C PHE A 246 9.08 -5.41 -9.87
N THR A 247 7.81 -5.77 -9.78
CA THR A 247 7.32 -7.01 -9.19
C THR A 247 5.94 -7.32 -9.77
N ALA A 248 5.50 -8.58 -9.66
CA ALA A 248 4.15 -8.94 -10.07
C ALA A 248 3.13 -8.32 -9.10
N VAL A 249 3.37 -8.50 -7.80
CA VAL A 249 2.58 -7.96 -6.69
C VAL A 249 3.48 -7.60 -5.51
N SER A 250 2.95 -6.89 -4.52
CA SER A 250 3.66 -6.59 -3.28
C SER A 250 2.75 -6.65 -2.06
N VAL A 251 3.37 -6.71 -0.88
CA VAL A 251 2.69 -6.62 0.42
C VAL A 251 3.03 -5.29 1.07
N GLY A 252 2.00 -4.57 1.52
CA GLY A 252 2.12 -3.38 2.36
C GLY A 252 1.64 -3.64 3.79
N SER A 253 1.69 -2.61 4.62
CA SER A 253 1.06 -2.62 5.95
C SER A 253 0.35 -1.30 6.20
N GLU A 254 -0.79 -1.36 6.90
CA GLU A 254 -1.60 -0.19 7.20
C GLU A 254 -2.04 -0.15 8.66
N THR A 255 -1.68 0.96 9.31
CA THR A 255 -2.31 1.45 10.55
C THR A 255 -3.48 2.37 10.17
N GLU A 256 -3.20 3.41 9.38
CA GLU A 256 -4.19 4.32 8.83
C GLU A 256 -3.74 4.81 7.44
N GLY A 257 -4.45 4.41 6.40
CA GLY A 257 -4.21 4.82 5.01
C GLY A 257 -2.93 4.31 4.34
N SER A 258 -2.04 3.62 5.07
CA SER A 258 -0.69 3.27 4.61
C SER A 258 -0.58 2.18 3.53
N ILE A 259 -1.68 1.55 3.13
CA ILE A 259 -1.85 0.71 1.93
C ILE A 259 -2.70 1.47 0.90
N VAL A 260 -3.90 1.91 1.29
CA VAL A 260 -4.88 2.43 0.33
C VAL A 260 -4.50 3.80 -0.26
N ARG A 261 -3.83 4.67 0.50
CA ARG A 261 -3.38 5.98 0.01
C ARG A 261 -2.23 5.88 -0.99
N PRO A 262 -1.11 5.17 -0.71
CA PRO A 262 -0.07 4.99 -1.71
C PRO A 262 -0.59 4.18 -2.91
N ALA A 263 -1.51 3.23 -2.74
CA ALA A 263 -2.12 2.54 -3.88
C ALA A 263 -2.91 3.50 -4.79
N ALA A 264 -3.79 4.33 -4.19
CA ALA A 264 -4.64 5.27 -4.93
C ALA A 264 -3.83 6.30 -5.73
N THR A 265 -2.76 6.86 -5.16
CA THR A 265 -1.96 7.88 -5.86
C THR A 265 -1.10 7.25 -6.97
N ASN A 266 -0.56 6.03 -6.74
CA ASN A 266 0.28 5.34 -7.72
C ASN A 266 -0.53 4.49 -8.72
N ASN A 267 -1.85 4.71 -8.81
CA ASN A 267 -2.73 4.06 -9.79
C ASN A 267 -2.64 2.53 -9.78
N ILE A 268 -2.72 1.93 -8.58
CA ILE A 268 -2.79 0.48 -8.39
C ILE A 268 -3.90 0.13 -7.40
N VAL A 269 -4.17 -1.16 -7.24
CA VAL A 269 -5.10 -1.69 -6.24
C VAL A 269 -4.35 -2.00 -4.95
N GLY A 270 -4.84 -1.48 -3.83
CA GLY A 270 -4.40 -1.84 -2.48
C GLY A 270 -5.62 -2.19 -1.65
N LEU A 271 -5.54 -3.29 -0.90
CA LEU A 271 -6.63 -3.73 -0.03
C LEU A 271 -6.10 -3.80 1.39
N LYS A 272 -6.75 -3.06 2.30
CA LYS A 272 -6.60 -3.23 3.75
C LYS A 272 -7.62 -4.26 4.22
N PRO A 273 -7.21 -5.47 4.62
CA PRO A 273 -8.13 -6.49 5.14
C PRO A 273 -8.82 -6.05 6.44
N THR A 274 -9.79 -6.85 6.86
CA THR A 274 -10.24 -6.86 8.26
C THR A 274 -9.05 -7.21 9.15
N HIS A 275 -8.94 -6.56 10.32
CA HIS A 275 -7.93 -6.90 11.32
C HIS A 275 -8.02 -8.40 11.68
N GLY A 276 -6.88 -9.04 11.92
CA GLY A 276 -6.79 -10.47 12.17
C GLY A 276 -6.87 -11.38 10.92
N LEU A 277 -7.31 -10.91 9.75
CA LEU A 277 -7.41 -11.76 8.56
C LEU A 277 -6.03 -12.17 8.02
N VAL A 278 -5.11 -11.22 7.91
CA VAL A 278 -3.70 -11.49 7.62
C VAL A 278 -2.93 -11.27 8.92
N SER A 279 -2.18 -12.29 9.37
CA SER A 279 -1.42 -12.21 10.63
C SER A 279 -0.39 -11.08 10.57
N GLY A 280 -0.38 -10.25 11.61
CA GLY A 280 0.64 -9.22 11.85
C GLY A 280 1.88 -9.76 12.58
N ASP A 281 1.93 -11.07 12.86
CA ASP A 281 3.07 -11.71 13.53
C ASP A 281 4.38 -11.40 12.80
N TYR A 282 5.37 -10.96 13.59
CA TYR A 282 6.71 -10.59 13.10
C TYR A 282 6.71 -9.48 12.03
N VAL A 283 5.71 -8.62 12.04
CA VAL A 283 5.74 -7.31 11.39
C VAL A 283 6.08 -6.27 12.44
N ILE A 284 7.07 -5.39 12.18
CA ILE A 284 7.41 -4.30 13.10
C ILE A 284 6.16 -3.42 13.26
N PRO A 285 5.59 -3.33 14.48
CA PRO A 285 4.30 -2.69 14.71
C PRO A 285 4.42 -1.17 14.79
N LEU A 286 3.28 -0.50 14.66
CA LEU A 286 3.07 0.89 15.03
C LEU A 286 1.95 1.01 16.07
N VAL A 287 0.74 0.52 15.74
CA VAL A 287 -0.41 0.43 16.65
C VAL A 287 -1.10 -0.92 16.45
N ASP A 288 -0.80 -1.87 17.32
CA ASP A 288 -1.16 -3.29 17.20
C ASP A 288 -2.64 -3.56 16.84
N TRP A 289 -3.58 -2.83 17.46
CA TRP A 289 -5.02 -3.02 17.21
C TRP A 289 -5.51 -2.41 15.89
N MET A 290 -4.70 -1.61 15.21
CA MET A 290 -4.99 -1.03 13.89
C MET A 290 -4.18 -1.66 12.77
N ASP A 291 -3.02 -2.25 13.10
CA ASP A 291 -2.04 -2.69 12.13
C ASP A 291 -2.51 -3.92 11.35
N VAL A 292 -2.61 -3.78 10.04
CA VAL A 292 -2.99 -4.88 9.14
C VAL A 292 -2.04 -4.93 7.93
N PRO A 293 -1.31 -6.04 7.73
CA PRO A 293 -0.64 -6.30 6.46
C PRO A 293 -1.65 -6.55 5.34
N GLY A 294 -1.35 -6.16 4.12
CA GLY A 294 -2.30 -6.35 3.02
C GLY A 294 -1.70 -6.36 1.62
N PRO A 295 -2.42 -6.99 0.67
CA PRO A 295 -1.98 -7.14 -0.70
C PRO A 295 -2.06 -5.84 -1.51
N MET A 296 -1.11 -5.67 -2.42
CA MET A 296 -1.03 -4.58 -3.39
C MET A 296 -0.69 -5.16 -4.77
N GLY A 297 -1.41 -4.74 -5.81
CA GLY A 297 -1.29 -5.27 -7.16
C GLY A 297 -1.90 -4.34 -8.20
N ARG A 298 -1.60 -4.52 -9.49
CA ARG A 298 -2.16 -3.67 -10.56
C ARG A 298 -3.64 -3.94 -10.82
N THR A 299 -4.10 -5.16 -10.53
CA THR A 299 -5.48 -5.58 -10.76
C THR A 299 -6.13 -6.13 -9.50
N VAL A 300 -7.46 -6.06 -9.45
CA VAL A 300 -8.25 -6.70 -8.37
C VAL A 300 -8.05 -8.21 -8.37
N THR A 301 -7.85 -8.81 -9.56
CA THR A 301 -7.52 -10.23 -9.71
C THR A 301 -6.24 -10.58 -8.95
N ASP A 302 -5.15 -9.85 -9.19
CA ASP A 302 -3.86 -10.13 -8.55
C ASP A 302 -3.91 -9.90 -7.05
N VAL A 303 -4.62 -8.86 -6.61
CA VAL A 303 -4.86 -8.58 -5.18
C VAL A 303 -5.65 -9.70 -4.52
N ALA A 304 -6.68 -10.25 -5.17
CA ALA A 304 -7.45 -11.36 -4.65
C ALA A 304 -6.62 -12.66 -4.61
N THR A 305 -5.80 -12.92 -5.64
CA THR A 305 -4.88 -14.06 -5.65
C THR A 305 -3.85 -13.97 -4.52
N LEU A 306 -3.23 -12.80 -4.35
CA LEU A 306 -2.28 -12.56 -3.26
C LEU A 306 -2.94 -12.66 -1.89
N LEU A 307 -4.16 -12.14 -1.71
CA LEU A 307 -4.89 -12.27 -0.45
C LEU A 307 -5.08 -13.73 -0.05
N GLY A 308 -5.47 -14.59 -1.00
CA GLY A 308 -5.64 -16.03 -0.74
C GLY A 308 -4.35 -16.70 -0.25
N ALA A 309 -3.20 -16.29 -0.79
CA ALA A 309 -1.89 -16.78 -0.33
C ALA A 309 -1.52 -16.24 1.06
N LEU A 310 -1.83 -14.97 1.37
CA LEU A 310 -1.53 -14.37 2.67
C LEU A 310 -2.37 -14.98 3.81
N THR A 311 -3.60 -15.40 3.52
CA THR A 311 -4.55 -15.97 4.49
C THR A 311 -4.54 -17.49 4.52
N HIS A 312 -3.57 -18.16 3.89
CA HIS A 312 -3.50 -19.61 3.94
C HIS A 312 -3.01 -20.05 5.32
N THR A 313 -3.73 -20.97 5.96
CA THR A 313 -3.29 -21.60 7.21
C THR A 313 -2.90 -23.03 6.92
N ASP A 314 -1.63 -23.39 7.16
CA ASP A 314 -1.19 -24.79 7.09
C ASP A 314 -1.85 -25.63 8.19
N GLU A 315 -1.99 -26.94 7.95
CA GLU A 315 -2.25 -27.91 9.01
C GLU A 315 -1.06 -27.94 9.99
N GLY A 316 -1.18 -27.22 11.11
CA GLY A 316 -0.12 -27.11 12.14
C GLY A 316 0.33 -25.70 12.48
N ALA A 317 -0.35 -24.66 11.98
CA ALA A 317 -0.11 -23.28 12.43
C ALA A 317 -0.28 -23.16 13.96
N GLU A 318 0.68 -22.51 14.62
CA GLU A 318 0.66 -22.30 16.08
C GLU A 318 -0.39 -21.25 16.50
N GLU A 319 -0.71 -20.31 15.61
CA GLU A 319 -1.74 -19.30 15.82
C GLU A 319 -3.09 -19.75 15.26
N SER A 320 -4.10 -19.75 16.12
CA SER A 320 -5.49 -19.85 15.66
C SER A 320 -5.89 -18.52 15.03
N PRO A 321 -6.62 -18.54 13.90
CA PRO A 321 -7.11 -17.31 13.31
C PRO A 321 -8.07 -16.61 14.27
N ASP A 322 -8.13 -15.28 14.16
CA ASP A 322 -9.12 -14.49 14.89
C ASP A 322 -10.54 -15.03 14.58
N PRO A 323 -11.36 -15.32 15.61
CA PRO A 323 -12.69 -15.90 15.43
C PRO A 323 -13.59 -15.05 14.51
N ASP A 324 -13.40 -13.73 14.46
CA ASP A 324 -14.22 -12.83 13.65
C ASP A 324 -13.94 -12.96 12.14
N VAL A 325 -12.81 -13.56 11.78
CA VAL A 325 -12.39 -13.76 10.39
C VAL A 325 -12.13 -15.23 10.04
N ALA A 326 -12.40 -16.16 10.97
CA ALA A 326 -12.15 -17.59 10.77
C ALA A 326 -12.84 -18.14 9.51
N GLU A 327 -14.04 -17.64 9.17
CA GLU A 327 -14.75 -18.03 7.95
C GLU A 327 -14.07 -17.58 6.65
N LEU A 328 -13.18 -16.60 6.71
CA LEU A 328 -12.47 -16.03 5.56
C LEU A 328 -11.08 -16.65 5.36
N GLN A 329 -10.58 -17.42 6.32
CA GLN A 329 -9.28 -18.10 6.24
C GLN A 329 -9.25 -19.15 5.13
N SER A 330 -8.09 -19.29 4.47
CA SER A 330 -7.83 -20.24 3.38
C SER A 330 -8.87 -20.22 2.25
N LYS A 331 -9.56 -19.08 2.03
CA LYS A 331 -10.50 -18.92 0.91
C LYS A 331 -9.77 -18.54 -0.37
N ASP A 332 -10.24 -19.12 -1.48
CA ASP A 332 -9.91 -18.62 -2.82
C ASP A 332 -10.76 -17.37 -3.10
N PHE A 333 -10.17 -16.20 -2.87
CA PHE A 333 -10.85 -14.92 -3.08
C PHE A 333 -11.11 -14.61 -4.57
N THR A 334 -10.41 -15.28 -5.50
CA THR A 334 -10.62 -15.07 -6.93
C THR A 334 -12.01 -15.53 -7.38
N ARG A 335 -12.64 -16.44 -6.62
CA ARG A 335 -14.03 -16.90 -6.86
C ARG A 335 -15.09 -15.84 -6.63
N PHE A 336 -14.73 -14.71 -6.01
CA PHE A 336 -15.64 -13.57 -5.78
C PHE A 336 -15.50 -12.48 -6.84
N LEU A 337 -14.64 -12.67 -7.86
CA LEU A 337 -14.49 -11.76 -8.99
C LEU A 337 -15.66 -11.92 -9.96
N ASP A 338 -16.80 -11.33 -9.59
CA ASP A 338 -18.07 -11.43 -10.33
C ASP A 338 -18.65 -10.02 -10.54
N LEU A 339 -18.54 -9.53 -11.77
CA LEU A 339 -19.04 -8.20 -12.14
C LEU A 339 -20.57 -8.13 -12.08
N ASP A 340 -21.29 -9.21 -12.35
CA ASP A 340 -22.76 -9.21 -12.33
C ASP A 340 -23.27 -9.15 -10.90
N ARG A 341 -22.65 -9.92 -10.00
CA ARG A 341 -22.93 -9.81 -8.56
C ARG A 341 -22.51 -8.45 -8.00
N ALA A 342 -21.42 -7.86 -8.47
CA ALA A 342 -21.00 -6.51 -8.07
C ALA A 342 -22.03 -5.45 -8.50
N ARG A 343 -22.58 -5.56 -9.71
CA ARG A 343 -23.62 -4.65 -10.23
C ARG A 343 -24.93 -4.69 -9.45
N GLN A 344 -25.24 -5.82 -8.81
CA GLN A 344 -26.42 -5.98 -7.97
C GLN A 344 -26.29 -5.33 -6.58
N ARG A 345 -25.11 -4.78 -6.23
CA ARG A 345 -24.89 -4.13 -4.93
C ARG A 345 -25.43 -2.70 -4.90
N ARG A 346 -25.71 -2.23 -3.68
CA ARG A 346 -25.99 -0.83 -3.38
C ARG A 346 -24.76 -0.22 -2.76
N VAL A 347 -24.26 0.88 -3.31
CA VAL A 347 -23.04 1.56 -2.86
C VAL A 347 -23.40 2.91 -2.25
N GLY A 348 -23.05 3.12 -0.99
CA GLY A 348 -23.11 4.43 -0.35
C GLY A 348 -21.86 5.24 -0.69
N VAL A 349 -22.00 6.42 -1.29
CA VAL A 349 -20.89 7.34 -1.55
C VAL A 349 -21.05 8.57 -0.67
N ALA A 350 -20.09 8.78 0.23
CA ALA A 350 -20.07 9.95 1.09
C ALA A 350 -19.78 11.21 0.27
N VAL A 351 -20.67 12.19 0.34
CA VAL A 351 -20.58 13.49 -0.30
C VAL A 351 -20.78 14.59 0.74
N THR A 352 -20.16 15.74 0.54
CA THR A 352 -20.48 16.94 1.32
C THR A 352 -21.65 17.65 0.65
N SER A 353 -22.71 17.93 1.43
CA SER A 353 -23.87 18.66 0.95
C SER A 353 -23.54 20.14 0.68
N GLU A 354 -24.27 20.78 -0.25
CA GLU A 354 -24.15 22.23 -0.46
C GLU A 354 -24.56 23.03 0.79
N ALA A 355 -25.43 22.48 1.64
CA ALA A 355 -25.77 23.08 2.93
C ALA A 355 -24.55 23.11 3.86
N THR A 356 -23.78 22.02 3.93
CA THR A 356 -22.52 21.98 4.69
C THR A 356 -21.50 22.94 4.11
N PHE A 357 -21.34 23.00 2.77
CA PHE A 357 -20.43 23.98 2.17
C PHE A 357 -20.83 25.41 2.53
N ALA A 358 -22.12 25.77 2.46
CA ALA A 358 -22.60 27.08 2.86
C ALA A 358 -22.29 27.41 4.33
N GLN A 359 -22.33 26.43 5.23
CA GLN A 359 -21.94 26.61 6.63
C GLN A 359 -20.44 26.86 6.79
N LEU A 360 -19.60 26.11 6.07
CA LEU A 360 -18.14 26.29 6.10
C LEU A 360 -17.71 27.64 5.53
N GLU A 361 -18.33 28.07 4.43
CA GLU A 361 -18.09 29.39 3.82
C GLU A 361 -18.55 30.52 4.73
N ALA A 362 -19.69 30.35 5.43
CA ALA A 362 -20.16 31.31 6.43
C ALA A 362 -19.20 31.39 7.64
N LEU A 363 -18.66 30.25 8.10
CA LEU A 363 -17.64 30.19 9.15
C LEU A 363 -16.34 30.88 8.70
N LEU A 364 -15.95 30.73 7.44
CA LEU A 364 -14.78 31.40 6.87
C LEU A 364 -14.99 32.91 6.78
N ALA A 365 -16.17 33.35 6.35
CA ALA A 365 -16.50 34.76 6.22
C ALA A 365 -16.66 35.47 7.57
N ASN A 366 -17.23 34.77 8.57
CA ASN A 366 -17.50 35.33 9.90
C ASN A 366 -17.06 34.34 11.01
N PRO A 367 -15.74 34.18 11.23
CA PRO A 367 -15.25 33.24 12.24
C PRO A 367 -15.57 33.73 13.66
N PRO A 368 -16.03 32.85 14.57
CA PRO A 368 -16.17 33.15 15.98
C PRO A 368 -14.90 33.75 16.59
N ALA A 369 -15.05 34.62 17.59
CA ALA A 369 -13.92 35.29 18.24
C ALA A 369 -12.97 34.29 18.93
N ASP A 370 -13.51 33.18 19.41
CA ASP A 370 -12.82 32.08 20.08
C ASP A 370 -12.31 30.98 19.12
N LEU A 371 -12.50 31.11 17.81
CA LEU A 371 -11.99 30.13 16.85
C LEU A 371 -10.45 30.12 16.86
N PRO A 372 -9.79 28.99 17.17
CA PRO A 372 -8.34 28.91 17.24
C PRO A 372 -7.66 29.39 15.95
N ALA A 373 -6.54 30.11 16.10
CA ALA A 373 -5.86 30.75 14.97
C ALA A 373 -5.38 29.74 13.91
N ASN A 374 -4.91 28.56 14.34
CA ASN A 374 -4.52 27.46 13.46
C ASN A 374 -5.71 26.92 12.65
N VAL A 375 -6.87 26.73 13.28
CA VAL A 375 -8.10 26.27 12.60
C VAL A 375 -8.57 27.31 11.59
N ARG A 376 -8.56 28.58 11.97
CA ARG A 376 -8.90 29.70 11.09
C ARG A 376 -8.00 29.75 9.85
N ALA A 377 -6.70 29.55 10.04
CA ALA A 377 -5.72 29.53 8.95
C ALA A 377 -5.90 28.32 8.02
N ALA A 378 -6.32 27.16 8.55
CA ALA A 378 -6.51 25.94 7.77
C ALA A 378 -7.84 25.90 6.98
N LEU A 379 -8.86 26.64 7.41
CA LEU A 379 -10.22 26.55 6.90
C LEU A 379 -10.36 26.76 5.37
N PRO A 380 -9.70 27.75 4.72
CA PRO A 380 -9.77 27.89 3.26
C PRO A 380 -9.28 26.65 2.51
N ASN A 381 -8.16 26.07 2.95
CA ASN A 381 -7.59 24.88 2.35
C ASN A 381 -8.47 23.65 2.60
N ALA A 382 -9.04 23.53 3.80
CA ALA A 382 -9.97 22.45 4.13
C ALA A 382 -11.22 22.48 3.23
N ILE A 383 -11.80 23.66 2.98
CA ILE A 383 -12.94 23.83 2.07
C ILE A 383 -12.56 23.43 0.64
N LYS A 384 -11.40 23.93 0.16
CA LYS A 384 -10.89 23.60 -1.17
C LYS A 384 -10.70 22.09 -1.36
N LEU A 385 -10.06 21.41 -0.40
CA LEU A 385 -9.87 19.96 -0.41
C LEU A 385 -11.22 19.22 -0.38
N ARG A 386 -12.14 19.63 0.49
CA ARG A 386 -13.46 19.01 0.59
C ARG A 386 -14.26 19.15 -0.71
N ARG A 387 -14.16 20.28 -1.42
CA ARG A 387 -14.75 20.45 -2.76
C ARG A 387 -14.11 19.54 -3.81
N ALA A 388 -12.78 19.42 -3.82
CA ALA A 388 -12.08 18.52 -4.73
C ALA A 388 -12.49 17.05 -4.50
N ASN A 389 -12.56 16.62 -3.24
CA ASN A 389 -13.04 15.29 -2.86
C ASN A 389 -14.51 15.08 -3.29
N ASN A 390 -15.37 16.10 -3.12
CA ASN A 390 -16.76 16.01 -3.54
C ASN A 390 -16.89 15.88 -5.06
N LEU A 391 -16.05 16.56 -5.83
CA LEU A 391 -16.01 16.42 -7.29
C LEU A 391 -15.60 15.00 -7.71
N ALA A 392 -14.57 14.44 -7.06
CA ALA A 392 -14.16 13.06 -7.29
C ALA A 392 -15.26 12.05 -6.92
N ALA A 393 -15.94 12.25 -5.79
CA ALA A 393 -17.08 11.44 -5.37
C ALA A 393 -18.23 11.48 -6.39
N LYS A 394 -18.55 12.66 -6.92
CA LYS A 394 -19.56 12.84 -7.98
C LYS A 394 -19.16 12.14 -9.28
N ALA A 395 -17.89 12.19 -9.68
CA ALA A 395 -17.39 11.43 -10.82
C ALA A 395 -17.51 9.91 -10.59
N ALA A 396 -17.21 9.42 -9.39
CA ALA A 396 -17.37 8.03 -9.02
C ALA A 396 -18.84 7.59 -9.05
N ILE A 397 -19.76 8.41 -8.52
CA ILE A 397 -21.22 8.16 -8.58
C ILE A 397 -21.66 8.02 -10.04
N ALA A 398 -21.22 8.91 -10.92
CA ALA A 398 -21.56 8.85 -12.34
C ALA A 398 -21.03 7.57 -13.00
N ALA A 399 -19.76 7.21 -12.75
CA ALA A 399 -19.15 6.00 -13.28
C ALA A 399 -19.85 4.72 -12.82
N LEU A 400 -20.13 4.61 -11.52
CA LEU A 400 -20.86 3.47 -10.94
C LEU A 400 -22.29 3.36 -11.50
N THR A 401 -23.00 4.48 -11.58
CA THR A 401 -24.36 4.53 -12.13
C THR A 401 -24.38 4.10 -13.60
N GLN A 402 -23.40 4.52 -14.40
CA GLN A 402 -23.26 4.11 -15.80
C GLN A 402 -23.05 2.59 -15.94
N GLN A 403 -22.44 1.95 -14.94
CA GLN A 403 -22.27 0.50 -14.87
C GLN A 403 -23.53 -0.24 -14.36
N GLY A 404 -24.63 0.48 -14.10
CA GLY A 404 -25.89 -0.10 -13.60
C GLY A 404 -25.90 -0.35 -12.08
N ILE A 405 -24.90 0.14 -11.35
CA ILE A 405 -24.84 -0.01 -9.88
C ILE A 405 -25.78 0.99 -9.23
N THR A 406 -26.53 0.55 -8.23
CA THR A 406 -27.37 1.46 -7.43
C THR A 406 -26.49 2.25 -6.46
N VAL A 407 -26.41 3.57 -6.64
CA VAL A 407 -25.62 4.46 -5.78
C VAL A 407 -26.53 5.30 -4.89
N VAL A 408 -26.17 5.41 -3.62
CA VAL A 408 -26.83 6.26 -2.62
C VAL A 408 -25.83 7.31 -2.17
N GLU A 409 -26.16 8.59 -2.36
CA GLU A 409 -25.39 9.67 -1.77
C GLU A 409 -25.64 9.70 -0.26
N LEU A 410 -24.57 9.62 0.52
CA LEU A 410 -24.59 9.75 1.97
C LEU A 410 -24.03 11.12 2.32
N ASP A 411 -24.70 11.86 3.20
CA ASP A 411 -24.08 13.07 3.74
C ASP A 411 -22.90 12.65 4.62
N ASN A 412 -21.70 13.09 4.27
CA ASN A 412 -20.47 12.73 4.97
C ASN A 412 -20.54 13.08 6.46
N ASP A 413 -21.33 14.10 6.83
CA ASP A 413 -21.49 14.52 8.22
C ASP A 413 -22.48 13.61 8.99
N THR A 414 -23.17 12.69 8.31
CA THR A 414 -24.04 11.66 8.90
C THR A 414 -23.39 10.29 9.02
N VAL A 415 -22.19 10.12 8.44
CA VAL A 415 -21.40 8.91 8.64
C VAL A 415 -20.93 8.93 10.09
N PRO A 416 -21.24 7.90 10.90
CA PRO A 416 -20.81 7.87 12.28
C PRO A 416 -19.28 7.98 12.34
N PRO A 417 -18.72 8.73 13.32
CA PRO A 417 -17.29 8.75 13.52
C PRO A 417 -16.79 7.31 13.76
N ALA A 418 -15.54 7.03 13.41
CA ALA A 418 -14.89 5.80 13.84
C ALA A 418 -15.07 5.67 15.37
N PRO A 419 -15.49 4.51 15.90
CA PRO A 419 -15.63 4.32 17.34
C PRO A 419 -14.27 4.59 18.00
N ASP A 420 -14.25 5.61 18.87
CA ASP A 420 -13.15 6.11 19.70
C ASP A 420 -11.73 5.86 19.14
N ALA A 421 -11.27 6.78 18.27
CA ALA A 421 -9.86 6.93 17.86
C ALA A 421 -9.07 7.79 18.85
#